data_AF-A0A1V1NU25-F1
#
_entry.id   AF-A0A1V1NU25-F1
#
_cell.length_a   1.000
_cell.length_b   1.000
_cell.length_c   1.000
_cell.angle_alpha   90.00
_cell.angle_beta   90.00
_cell.angle_gamma   90.00
#
_symmetry.space_group_name_H-M   'P 1'
#
loop_
_entity.id
_entity.type
_entity.pdbx_description
1 polymer ?
#
loop_
_entity_poly.entity_id
_entity_poly.type
_entity_poly.pdbx_seq_one_letter_code
_entity_poly.pdbx_strand_id
1 'polypeptide(L)'
;SWDLSKAYLIDSRRDEKLATIYPQDKTKNASGQRRSLEVTQEKLSKVDTDDSLSKPNAGDSIPPLLKKIMADYAATGLPPAYLPKNNECRGECE
;
A
#
# COMPACT_ATOMS: atom_id res chain seq x y z
N SER A 1 -15.25 25.43 26.12
CA SER A 1 -14.21 24.39 26.01
C SER A 1 -14.80 23.22 25.22
N TRP A 2 -14.14 22.74 24.16
CA TRP A 2 -14.63 21.66 23.30
C TRP A 2 -13.99 20.32 23.71
N ASP A 3 -14.76 19.24 23.77
CA ASP A 3 -14.27 17.88 24.04
C ASP A 3 -13.95 17.16 22.71
N LEU A 4 -12.67 16.90 22.45
CA LEU A 4 -12.17 16.22 21.25
C LEU A 4 -11.93 14.71 21.47
N SER A 5 -12.38 14.14 22.59
CA SER A 5 -12.20 12.72 22.89
C SER A 5 -12.96 11.77 21.97
N LYS A 6 -13.99 12.27 21.29
CA LYS A 6 -14.87 11.51 20.39
C LYS A 6 -15.57 12.42 19.39
N ALA A 7 -15.94 11.87 18.24
CA ALA A 7 -16.81 12.49 17.25
C ALA A 7 -17.90 11.52 16.83
N TYR A 8 -19.06 12.03 16.41
CA TYR A 8 -20.15 11.21 15.91
C TYR A 8 -20.31 11.42 14.41
N LEU A 9 -20.43 10.32 13.66
CA LEU A 9 -20.78 10.33 12.26
C LEU A 9 -22.29 10.19 12.15
N ILE A 10 -22.96 11.18 11.55
CA ILE A 10 -24.42 11.24 11.40
C ILE A 10 -24.78 11.35 9.91
N ASP A 11 -25.80 10.61 9.48
CA ASP A 11 -26.44 10.79 8.16
C ASP A 11 -27.33 12.03 8.21
N SER A 12 -26.97 13.07 7.45
CA SER A 12 -27.69 14.35 7.44
C SER A 12 -29.12 14.25 6.90
N ARG A 13 -29.45 13.22 6.11
CA ARG A 13 -30.78 13.08 5.51
C ARG A 13 -31.79 12.39 6.44
N ARG A 14 -31.29 11.53 7.33
CA ARG A 14 -32.11 10.70 8.23
C ARG A 14 -31.95 11.07 9.70
N ASP A 15 -31.01 11.97 10.00
CA ASP A 15 -30.60 12.35 11.34
C ASP A 15 -30.21 11.13 12.21
N GLU A 16 -29.60 10.14 11.55
CA GLU A 16 -29.26 8.86 12.17
C GLU A 16 -27.76 8.76 12.48
N LYS A 17 -27.42 8.29 13.68
CA LYS A 17 -26.03 8.08 14.09
C LYS A 17 -25.46 6.81 13.46
N LEU A 18 -24.57 6.97 12.48
CA LEU A 18 -23.90 5.88 11.79
C LEU A 18 -22.78 5.24 12.62
N ALA A 19 -21.94 6.06 13.26
CA ALA A 19 -20.78 5.56 13.99
C ALA A 19 -20.23 6.56 15.01
N THR A 20 -19.44 6.06 15.96
CA THR A 20 -18.61 6.88 16.87
C THR A 20 -17.15 6.79 16.43
N ILE A 21 -16.51 7.92 16.20
CA ILE A 21 -15.11 8.07 15.79
C ILE A 21 -14.29 8.48 17.01
N TYR A 22 -13.12 7.86 17.19
CA TYR A 22 -12.17 8.18 18.25
C TYR A 22 -10.85 8.70 17.65
N PRO A 23 -10.16 9.64 18.31
CA PRO A 23 -8.84 10.08 17.90
C PRO A 23 -7.85 8.91 17.80
N GLN A 24 -7.05 8.91 16.74
CA GLN A 24 -6.05 7.87 16.52
C GLN A 24 -4.79 8.12 17.35
N ASP A 25 -4.36 7.10 18.09
CA ASP A 25 -3.02 7.07 18.68
C ASP A 25 -1.98 6.77 17.58
N LYS A 26 -1.36 7.84 17.07
CA LYS A 26 -0.35 7.74 16.01
C LYS A 26 0.89 6.98 16.46
N THR A 27 1.25 7.03 17.74
CA THR A 27 2.43 6.32 18.27
C THR A 27 2.21 4.82 18.27
N LYS A 28 1.05 4.35 18.75
CA LYS A 28 0.67 2.94 18.67
C LYS A 28 0.48 2.47 17.23
N ASN A 29 -0.12 3.31 16.37
CA ASN A 29 -0.29 2.97 14.96
C ASN A 29 1.05 2.85 14.21
N ALA A 30 2.06 3.66 14.56
CA ALA A 30 3.39 3.61 13.98
C ALA A 30 4.21 2.37 14.39
N SER A 31 3.79 1.62 15.41
CA SER A 31 4.50 0.41 15.86
C SER A 31 4.62 -0.68 14.80
N GLY A 32 3.87 -0.61 13.69
CA GLY A 32 3.95 -1.55 12.58
C GLY A 32 3.40 -2.94 12.90
N GLN A 33 2.88 -3.15 14.12
CA GLN A 33 2.28 -4.41 14.55
C GLN A 33 0.94 -4.61 13.84
N ARG A 34 0.98 -5.32 12.71
CA ARG A 34 -0.24 -5.75 12.00
C ARG A 34 -0.65 -7.10 12.57
N ARG A 35 -1.92 -7.24 12.95
CA ARG A 35 -2.50 -8.54 13.26
C ARG A 35 -2.31 -9.46 12.05
N SER A 36 -1.73 -10.64 12.25
CA SER A 36 -1.77 -11.70 11.25
C SER A 36 -3.22 -12.11 11.03
N LEU A 37 -3.72 -11.95 9.81
CA LEU A 37 -5.00 -12.54 9.45
C LEU A 37 -4.76 -14.04 9.28
N GLU A 38 -5.30 -14.85 10.19
CA GLU A 38 -5.41 -16.28 9.91
C GLU A 38 -6.26 -16.44 8.66
N VAL A 39 -5.66 -17.04 7.63
CA VAL A 39 -6.39 -17.44 6.44
C VAL A 39 -7.17 -18.69 6.83
N THR A 40 -8.45 -18.51 7.16
CA THR A 40 -9.37 -19.63 7.40
C THR A 40 -9.48 -20.45 6.11
N GLN A 41 -9.54 -21.78 6.21
CA GLN A 41 -9.60 -22.69 5.05
C GLN A 41 -10.75 -22.36 4.07
N GLU A 42 -11.84 -21.75 4.55
CA GLU A 42 -12.94 -21.24 3.72
C GLU A 42 -12.54 -20.11 2.74
N LYS A 43 -11.45 -19.38 3.03
CA LYS A 43 -10.88 -18.40 2.09
C LYS A 43 -9.98 -19.05 1.03
N LEU A 44 -9.40 -20.21 1.30
CA LEU A 44 -8.62 -20.95 0.30
C LEU A 44 -9.54 -21.62 -0.74
N SER A 45 -10.72 -22.08 -0.33
CA SER A 45 -11.65 -22.77 -1.24
C SER A 45 -12.41 -21.84 -2.21
N LYS A 46 -12.32 -20.52 -2.02
CA LYS A 46 -12.82 -19.50 -2.96
C LYS A 46 -11.72 -18.87 -3.84
N VAL A 47 -10.47 -19.33 -3.71
CA VAL A 47 -9.49 -19.07 -4.75
C VAL A 47 -9.83 -20.05 -5.86
N ASP A 48 -10.64 -19.59 -6.81
CA ASP A 48 -10.81 -20.26 -8.09
C ASP A 48 -9.43 -20.65 -8.59
N THR A 49 -9.31 -21.92 -8.95
CA THR A 49 -8.17 -22.54 -9.62
C THR A 49 -7.87 -21.81 -10.92
N ASP A 50 -7.15 -20.69 -10.83
CA ASP A 50 -6.23 -20.26 -11.86
C ASP A 50 -4.82 -20.48 -11.31
N ASP A 51 -4.28 -21.63 -11.70
CA ASP A 51 -2.97 -22.18 -11.37
C ASP A 51 -1.83 -21.36 -12.03
N SER A 52 -1.90 -20.03 -11.94
CA SER A 52 -0.88 -19.11 -12.45
C SER A 52 -0.31 -18.17 -11.38
N LEU A 53 -0.68 -18.32 -10.11
CA LEU A 53 0.13 -17.79 -9.01
C LEU A 53 1.28 -18.76 -8.74
N SER A 54 2.16 -18.87 -9.74
CA SER A 54 3.46 -19.51 -9.60
C SER A 54 4.13 -18.95 -8.35
N LYS A 55 4.29 -19.82 -7.35
CA LYS A 55 5.45 -19.88 -6.46
C LYS A 55 6.61 -19.15 -7.12
N PRO A 56 7.34 -18.22 -6.46
CA PRO A 56 8.48 -17.58 -7.10
C PRO A 56 9.39 -18.69 -7.58
N ASN A 57 9.38 -18.94 -8.90
CA ASN A 57 10.22 -19.94 -9.50
C ASN A 57 11.62 -19.45 -9.18
N ALA A 58 12.37 -20.23 -8.41
CA ALA A 58 13.77 -19.92 -8.12
C ALA A 58 14.62 -19.81 -9.42
N GLY A 59 14.05 -20.15 -10.60
CA GLY A 59 14.62 -19.94 -11.92
C GLY A 59 14.21 -18.64 -12.63
N ASP A 60 13.21 -17.90 -12.14
CA ASP A 60 12.84 -16.59 -12.67
C ASP A 60 13.49 -15.50 -11.83
N SER A 61 14.81 -15.35 -12.00
CA SER A 61 15.66 -14.40 -11.26
C SER A 61 15.24 -12.93 -11.44
N ILE A 62 14.32 -12.62 -12.36
CA ILE A 62 13.97 -11.27 -12.77
C ILE A 62 12.49 -11.00 -12.44
N PRO A 63 12.18 -9.97 -11.63
CA PRO A 63 10.81 -9.62 -11.30
C PRO A 63 10.03 -9.17 -12.56
N PRO A 64 8.71 -9.40 -12.62
CA PRO A 64 7.90 -9.16 -13.83
C PRO A 64 7.98 -7.71 -14.31
N LEU A 65 8.05 -6.74 -13.39
CA LEU A 65 8.24 -5.33 -13.71
C LEU A 65 9.57 -5.07 -14.42
N LEU A 66 10.65 -5.73 -13.99
CA LEU A 66 11.97 -5.57 -14.60
C LEU A 66 12.02 -6.24 -15.99
N LYS A 67 11.37 -7.39 -16.18
CA LYS A 67 11.23 -8.02 -17.51
C LYS A 67 10.59 -7.05 -18.51
N LYS A 68 9.54 -6.33 -18.09
CA LYS A 68 8.89 -5.31 -18.92
C LYS A 68 9.83 -4.15 -19.26
N ILE A 69 10.51 -3.58 -18.26
CA ILE A 69 11.44 -2.45 -18.47
C ILE A 69 12.58 -2.84 -19.43
N MET A 70 13.11 -4.06 -19.32
CA MET A 70 14.14 -4.59 -20.23
C MET A 70 13.64 -4.72 -21.67
N ALA A 71 12.41 -5.22 -21.87
CA ALA A 71 11.81 -5.32 -23.19
C ALA A 71 11.59 -3.94 -23.83
N ASP A 72 11.06 -2.99 -23.07
CA ASP A 72 10.82 -1.61 -23.52
C ASP A 72 12.14 -0.91 -23.90
N TYR A 73 13.19 -1.09 -23.10
CA TYR A 73 14.54 -0.58 -23.41
C TYR A 73 15.13 -1.24 -24.67
N ALA A 74 15.02 -2.55 -24.81
CA ALA A 74 15.52 -3.26 -25.99
C ALA A 74 14.80 -2.83 -27.28
N ALA A 75 13.50 -2.52 -27.20
CA ALA A 75 12.71 -2.08 -28.35
C ALA A 75 12.95 -0.61 -28.72
N THR A 76 13.10 0.28 -27.74
CA THR A 76 13.15 1.73 -27.97
C THR A 76 14.57 2.31 -27.95
N GLY A 77 15.51 1.63 -27.28
CA GLY A 77 16.85 2.15 -27.00
C GLY A 77 16.87 3.34 -26.02
N LEU A 78 15.71 3.80 -25.54
CA LEU A 78 15.61 4.91 -24.60
C LEU A 78 15.65 4.37 -23.17
N PRO A 79 16.51 4.91 -22.29
CA PRO A 79 16.50 4.53 -20.89
C PRO A 79 15.13 4.84 -20.27
N PRO A 80 14.71 4.10 -19.22
CA PRO A 80 13.53 4.45 -18.45
C PRO A 80 13.62 5.91 -18.00
N ALA A 81 12.48 6.61 -17.98
CA ALA A 81 12.42 8.04 -17.69
C ALA A 81 13.10 8.36 -16.36
N TYR A 82 14.35 8.83 -16.43
CA TYR A 82 15.11 9.24 -15.27
C TYR A 82 14.50 10.55 -14.78
N LEU A 83 13.83 10.52 -13.64
CA LEU A 83 13.46 11.76 -12.98
C LEU A 83 14.75 12.45 -12.53
N PRO A 84 14.91 13.76 -12.78
CA PRO A 84 16.00 14.52 -12.18
C PRO A 84 15.98 14.27 -10.67
N LYS A 85 17.10 13.80 -10.12
CA LYS A 85 17.22 13.70 -8.67
C LYS A 85 17.20 15.13 -8.14
N ASN A 86 16.22 15.45 -7.30
CA ASN A 86 16.17 16.75 -6.61
C ASN A 86 17.39 16.85 -5.69
N ASN A 87 18.51 17.32 -6.24
CA ASN A 87 19.71 17.70 -5.49
C ASN A 87 19.52 19.13 -4.95
N GLU A 88 18.35 19.40 -4.35
CA GLU A 88 18.24 20.59 -3.52
C GLU A 88 19.09 20.32 -2.29
N CYS A 89 20.29 20.90 -2.29
CA CYS A 89 21.12 21.04 -1.11
C CYS A 89 20.32 21.87 -0.11
N ARG A 90 19.57 21.18 0.75
CA ARG A 90 18.73 21.80 1.77
C ARG A 90 19.62 22.13 2.97
N GLY A 91 20.36 23.23 2.87
CA GLY A 91 20.99 23.91 4.00
C GLY A 91 22.52 23.85 4.05
N GLU A 92 23.09 25.05 3.93
CA GLU A 92 24.31 25.55 4.60
C GLU A 92 25.65 24.92 4.17
N CYS A 93 26.20 25.46 3.08
CA CYS A 93 27.65 25.57 2.94
C CYS A 93 28.12 26.67 3.90
N GLU A 94 28.75 26.30 5.01
CA GLU A 94 29.69 27.16 5.74
C GLU A 94 30.90 27.53 4.87
#